data_AF-A0A851H068-F1
#
_entry.id   AF-A0A851H068-F1
#
_cell.length_a   1.000
_cell.length_b   1.000
_cell.length_c   1.000
_cell.angle_alpha   90.00
_cell.angle_beta   90.00
_cell.angle_gamma   90.00
#
_symmetry.space_group_name_H-M   'P 1'
#
loop_
_entity.id
_entity.type
_entity.pdbx_description
1 polymer ?
#
loop_
_entity_poly.entity_id
_entity_poly.type
_entity_poly.pdbx_seq_one_letter_code
_entity_poly.pdbx_strand_id
1 'polypeptide(L)'
;MKRFFYVVIVLGILATGIGFFLPSNQMKSMTANATTPFDGVSRVIVNKHYWKNWWPGTVLNDSTLVFENTELHIDMLLLNGFKAKSLNTNIPAFLDLQAIATYNSETALTFNTSFSFSNNPFIRLYQYILYRSEQKKYEQLFKNLSLSFSNVKRVYGFDIQMGKVPNAYYVSVKTYLDHYPTTEEVYASIGEVTNFIQSQNSKVMNEPIFNVFKEAENKYLLMVAVASDREIPTQGKFLQKNMMLGNIVVAGVKGGYDAINQCKEAVQFYVSDFRKVSPAIAFERLITNRLQEKDSSKWITTINYPVFQ
;
A
#
# COMPACT_ATOMS: atom_id res chain seq x y z
N MET A 1 -57.75 -2.80 -33.65
CA MET A 1 -56.54 -2.17 -34.25
C MET A 1 -56.49 -0.65 -34.06
N LYS A 2 -57.45 0.15 -34.55
CA LYS A 2 -57.38 1.64 -34.45
C LYS A 2 -57.28 2.20 -33.02
N ARG A 3 -58.01 1.63 -32.05
CA ARG A 3 -57.94 2.07 -30.62
C ARG A 3 -56.57 1.81 -29.98
N PHE A 4 -55.94 0.68 -30.30
CA PHE A 4 -54.60 0.35 -29.82
C PHE A 4 -53.55 1.32 -30.38
N PHE A 5 -53.69 1.70 -31.64
CA PHE A 5 -52.82 2.68 -32.29
C PHE A 5 -52.87 4.06 -31.61
N TYR A 6 -54.06 4.56 -31.24
CA TYR A 6 -54.19 5.83 -30.52
C TYR A 6 -53.55 5.79 -29.13
N VAL A 7 -53.67 4.67 -28.41
CA VAL A 7 -53.02 4.51 -27.10
C VAL A 7 -51.50 4.57 -27.24
N VAL A 8 -50.93 3.92 -28.25
CA VAL A 8 -49.47 3.95 -28.51
C VAL A 8 -49.02 5.38 -28.86
N ILE A 9 -49.79 6.14 -29.64
CA ILE A 9 -49.48 7.54 -29.96
C ILE A 9 -49.48 8.40 -28.70
N VAL A 10 -50.52 8.30 -27.87
CA VAL A 10 -50.61 9.09 -26.63
C VAL A 10 -49.46 8.76 -25.69
N LEU A 11 -49.11 7.47 -25.54
CA LEU A 11 -47.95 7.05 -24.76
C LEU A 11 -46.63 7.57 -25.33
N GLY A 12 -46.49 7.58 -26.66
CA GLY A 12 -45.34 8.16 -27.34
C GLY A 12 -45.19 9.65 -27.04
N ILE A 13 -46.28 10.42 -27.17
CA ILE A 13 -46.30 11.86 -26.88
C ILE A 13 -45.96 12.11 -25.40
N LEU A 14 -46.55 11.36 -24.48
CA LEU A 14 -46.24 11.47 -23.05
C LEU A 14 -44.78 11.16 -22.75
N ALA A 15 -44.23 10.08 -23.32
CA ALA A 15 -42.82 9.72 -23.16
C ALA A 15 -41.89 10.80 -23.71
N THR A 16 -42.22 11.40 -24.87
CA THR A 16 -41.45 12.54 -25.40
C THR A 16 -41.51 13.75 -24.49
N GLY A 17 -42.71 14.11 -24.01
CA GLY A 17 -42.91 15.24 -23.12
C GLY A 17 -42.08 15.08 -21.85
N ILE A 18 -42.20 13.94 -21.17
CA ILE A 18 -41.41 13.62 -19.97
C ILE A 18 -39.91 13.70 -20.28
N GLY A 19 -39.47 13.09 -21.38
CA GLY A 19 -38.06 13.10 -21.80
C GLY A 19 -37.49 14.51 -21.97
N PHE A 20 -38.24 15.44 -22.55
CA PHE A 20 -37.79 16.83 -22.74
C PHE A 20 -37.62 17.60 -21.42
N PHE A 21 -38.45 17.34 -20.40
CA PHE A 21 -38.36 18.01 -19.11
C PHE A 21 -37.28 17.41 -18.17
N LEU A 22 -36.77 16.23 -18.46
CA LEU A 22 -35.68 15.63 -17.69
C LEU A 22 -34.36 16.38 -17.94
N PRO A 23 -33.52 16.64 -16.92
CA PRO A 23 -32.24 17.32 -17.10
C PRO A 23 -31.29 16.64 -18.10
N SER A 24 -30.40 17.43 -18.72
CA SER A 24 -29.37 16.92 -19.63
C SER A 24 -28.18 16.30 -18.93
N ASN A 25 -27.94 16.68 -17.67
CA ASN A 25 -26.85 16.17 -16.87
C ASN A 25 -27.30 15.91 -15.44
N GLN A 26 -26.63 14.96 -14.79
CA GLN A 26 -26.73 14.72 -13.35
C GLN A 26 -25.33 14.66 -12.76
N MET A 27 -25.14 15.26 -11.59
CA MET A 27 -23.87 15.24 -10.88
C MET A 27 -24.08 14.73 -9.47
N LYS A 28 -23.16 13.87 -9.01
CA LYS A 28 -23.08 13.42 -7.62
C LYS A 28 -21.66 13.58 -7.12
N SER A 29 -21.52 14.21 -5.95
CA SER A 29 -20.27 14.27 -5.20
C SER A 29 -20.36 13.37 -3.97
N MET A 30 -19.29 12.64 -3.69
CA MET A 30 -19.14 11.80 -2.51
C MET A 30 -17.80 12.11 -1.85
N THR A 31 -17.76 12.08 -0.52
CA THR A 31 -16.54 12.33 0.25
C THR A 31 -16.36 11.26 1.33
N ALA A 32 -15.12 10.86 1.56
CA ALA A 32 -14.73 9.93 2.63
C ALA A 32 -13.29 10.21 3.06
N ASN A 33 -12.92 9.84 4.28
CA ASN A 33 -11.53 9.90 4.73
C ASN A 33 -10.84 8.55 4.52
N ALA A 34 -9.59 8.59 4.08
CA ALA A 34 -8.67 7.49 4.13
C ALA A 34 -7.70 7.66 5.30
N THR A 35 -7.39 6.56 6.00
CA THR A 35 -6.47 6.55 7.15
C THR A 35 -4.99 6.64 6.76
N THR A 36 -4.70 6.68 5.46
CA THR A 36 -3.34 6.84 4.93
C THR A 36 -3.06 8.31 4.61
N PRO A 37 -1.84 8.80 4.89
CA PRO A 37 -1.42 10.15 4.51
C PRO A 37 -1.48 10.40 3.00
N PHE A 38 -1.62 11.67 2.64
CA PHE A 38 -1.75 12.09 1.23
C PHE A 38 -0.59 11.61 0.37
N ASP A 39 0.64 11.67 0.89
CA ASP A 39 1.84 11.26 0.14
C ASP A 39 1.77 9.79 -0.26
N GLY A 40 1.23 8.93 0.61
CA GLY A 40 1.00 7.52 0.30
C GLY A 40 -0.07 7.30 -0.75
N VAL A 41 -1.20 8.00 -0.64
CA VAL A 41 -2.31 7.94 -1.61
C VAL A 41 -1.87 8.46 -2.99
N SER A 42 -1.24 9.63 -3.02
CA SER A 42 -0.68 10.28 -4.22
C SER A 42 0.30 9.35 -4.94
N ARG A 43 1.27 8.79 -4.21
CA ARG A 43 2.28 7.91 -4.79
C ARG A 43 1.66 6.71 -5.51
N VAL A 44 0.65 6.07 -4.92
CA VAL A 44 0.02 4.89 -5.53
C VAL A 44 -0.96 5.22 -6.65
N ILE A 45 -1.56 6.41 -6.63
CA ILE A 45 -2.38 6.92 -7.75
C ILE A 45 -1.47 7.21 -8.95
N VAL A 46 -0.37 7.94 -8.76
CA VAL A 46 0.51 8.37 -9.85
C VAL A 46 1.32 7.20 -10.42
N ASN A 47 1.83 6.31 -9.57
CA ASN A 47 2.63 5.18 -10.03
C ASN A 47 1.76 3.98 -10.40
N LYS A 48 1.62 3.77 -11.71
CA LYS A 48 0.81 2.72 -12.35
C LYS A 48 1.16 1.30 -11.91
N HIS A 49 2.41 1.07 -11.48
CA HIS A 49 2.84 -0.22 -10.94
C HIS A 49 1.98 -0.67 -9.75
N TYR A 50 1.49 0.27 -8.93
CA TYR A 50 0.69 -0.03 -7.74
C TYR A 50 -0.81 -0.15 -8.01
N TRP A 51 -1.29 0.14 -9.22
CA TRP A 51 -2.74 0.15 -9.50
C TRP A 51 -3.40 -1.19 -9.22
N LYS A 52 -2.70 -2.30 -9.45
CA LYS A 52 -3.19 -3.66 -9.12
C LYS A 52 -3.40 -3.88 -7.63
N ASN A 53 -2.75 -3.11 -6.76
CA ASN A 53 -2.83 -3.28 -5.31
C ASN A 53 -4.06 -2.60 -4.71
N TRP A 54 -4.47 -1.46 -5.24
CA TRP A 54 -5.56 -0.64 -4.68
C TRP A 54 -6.81 -0.57 -5.56
N TRP A 55 -6.72 -0.84 -6.86
CA TRP A 55 -7.89 -0.83 -7.73
C TRP A 55 -8.83 -2.01 -7.40
N PRO A 56 -10.14 -1.79 -7.19
CA PRO A 56 -11.05 -2.85 -6.75
C PRO A 56 -11.53 -3.79 -7.85
N GLY A 57 -11.10 -3.59 -9.11
CA GLY A 57 -11.40 -4.48 -10.23
C GLY A 57 -10.15 -4.90 -10.99
N THR A 58 -10.21 -4.91 -12.31
CA THR A 58 -9.09 -5.37 -13.15
C THR A 58 -8.36 -4.18 -13.79
N VAL A 59 -7.03 -4.20 -13.75
CA VAL A 59 -6.19 -3.26 -14.51
C VAL A 59 -5.89 -3.90 -15.85
N LEU A 60 -6.43 -3.37 -16.96
CA LEU A 60 -6.17 -3.90 -18.30
C LEU A 60 -4.84 -3.38 -18.85
N ASN A 61 -4.59 -2.07 -18.68
CA ASN A 61 -3.37 -1.40 -19.11
C ASN A 61 -3.17 -0.09 -18.32
N ASP A 62 -2.18 0.68 -18.74
CA ASP A 62 -1.72 1.94 -18.15
C ASP A 62 -2.70 3.13 -18.25
N SER A 63 -3.89 2.91 -18.81
CA SER A 63 -4.94 3.92 -18.96
C SER A 63 -6.36 3.36 -18.83
N THR A 64 -6.55 2.04 -18.88
CA THR A 64 -7.87 1.42 -18.83
C THR A 64 -8.00 0.47 -17.66
N LEU A 65 -9.00 0.74 -16.82
CA LEU A 65 -9.37 -0.02 -15.64
C LEU A 65 -10.77 -0.58 -15.82
N VAL A 66 -11.09 -1.71 -15.19
CA VAL A 66 -12.41 -2.34 -15.25
C VAL A 66 -12.99 -2.44 -13.85
N PHE A 67 -14.25 -2.07 -13.71
CA PHE A 67 -15.03 -2.27 -12.49
C PHE A 67 -16.46 -2.70 -12.87
N GLU A 68 -16.92 -3.83 -12.34
CA GLU A 68 -18.27 -4.39 -12.61
C GLU A 68 -18.64 -4.35 -14.12
N ASN A 69 -17.79 -4.95 -14.97
CA ASN A 69 -17.93 -4.99 -16.43
C ASN A 69 -17.96 -3.62 -17.14
N THR A 70 -17.61 -2.55 -16.45
CA THR A 70 -17.48 -1.20 -17.02
C THR A 70 -16.01 -0.87 -17.18
N GLU A 71 -15.62 -0.55 -18.41
CA GLU A 71 -14.29 -0.01 -18.69
C GLU A 71 -14.25 1.48 -18.33
N LEU A 72 -13.21 1.89 -17.64
CA LEU A 72 -12.93 3.24 -17.22
C LEU A 72 -11.58 3.64 -17.82
N HIS A 73 -11.60 4.61 -18.72
CA HIS A 73 -10.40 5.16 -19.33
C HIS A 73 -9.96 6.40 -18.58
N ILE A 74 -8.75 6.40 -18.03
CA ILE A 74 -8.13 7.53 -17.35
C ILE A 74 -7.57 8.49 -18.40
N ASP A 75 -8.28 9.59 -18.63
CA ASP A 75 -7.85 10.65 -19.55
C ASP A 75 -6.74 11.52 -18.95
N MET A 76 -6.74 11.67 -17.62
CA MET A 76 -5.84 12.60 -16.93
C MET A 76 -5.45 12.05 -15.57
N LEU A 77 -4.14 11.93 -15.35
CA LEU A 77 -3.55 11.59 -14.06
C LEU A 77 -3.02 12.86 -13.41
N LEU A 78 -3.40 13.10 -12.16
CA LEU A 78 -3.01 14.26 -11.37
C LEU A 78 -2.24 13.77 -10.15
N LEU A 79 -1.40 14.64 -9.56
CA LEU A 79 -0.70 14.29 -8.31
C LEU A 79 -1.68 13.93 -7.19
N ASN A 80 -2.83 14.57 -7.19
CA ASN A 80 -3.85 14.42 -6.17
C ASN A 80 -5.04 13.58 -6.63
N GLY A 81 -4.96 12.82 -7.73
CA GLY A 81 -6.14 12.13 -8.22
C GLY A 81 -6.11 11.75 -9.70
N PHE A 82 -7.29 11.52 -10.27
CA PHE A 82 -7.43 11.24 -11.68
C PHE A 82 -8.80 11.63 -12.21
N LYS A 83 -8.87 11.83 -13.53
CA LYS A 83 -10.12 11.97 -14.27
C LYS A 83 -10.26 10.82 -15.26
N ALA A 84 -11.44 10.22 -15.29
CA ALA A 84 -11.74 9.10 -16.15
C ALA A 84 -13.11 9.23 -16.82
N LYS A 85 -13.31 8.46 -17.88
CA LYS A 85 -14.59 8.30 -18.58
C LYS A 85 -14.99 6.85 -18.63
N SER A 86 -16.28 6.58 -18.49
CA SER A 86 -16.83 5.26 -18.70
C SER A 86 -16.91 4.94 -20.20
N LEU A 87 -16.43 3.77 -20.58
CA LEU A 87 -16.57 3.18 -21.90
C LEU A 87 -17.61 2.07 -21.85
N ASN A 88 -18.22 1.78 -22.99
CA ASN A 88 -19.17 0.68 -23.18
C ASN A 88 -20.41 0.74 -22.25
N THR A 89 -20.84 1.95 -21.87
CA THR A 89 -22.03 2.17 -21.03
C THR A 89 -23.18 2.78 -21.83
N ASN A 90 -24.42 2.53 -21.39
CA ASN A 90 -25.61 3.16 -21.95
C ASN A 90 -25.71 4.66 -21.60
N ILE A 91 -24.98 5.10 -20.57
CA ILE A 91 -24.93 6.49 -20.11
C ILE A 91 -23.45 6.88 -19.97
N PRO A 92 -22.96 7.81 -20.80
CA PRO A 92 -21.62 8.36 -20.63
C PRO A 92 -21.47 8.99 -19.24
N ALA A 93 -20.45 8.57 -18.49
CA ALA A 93 -20.10 9.10 -17.19
C ALA A 93 -18.66 9.62 -17.18
N PHE A 94 -18.46 10.79 -16.59
CA PHE A 94 -17.16 11.35 -16.24
C PHE A 94 -16.95 11.20 -14.74
N LEU A 95 -15.76 10.75 -14.35
CA LEU A 95 -15.38 10.47 -12.98
C LEU A 95 -14.16 11.33 -12.65
N ASP A 96 -14.17 11.98 -11.48
CA ASP A 96 -13.07 12.82 -11.00
C ASP A 96 -12.82 12.46 -9.53
N LEU A 97 -11.72 11.76 -9.27
CA LEU A 97 -11.24 11.45 -7.93
C LEU A 97 -10.20 12.50 -7.55
N GLN A 98 -10.37 13.10 -6.37
CA GLN A 98 -9.42 14.03 -5.78
C GLN A 98 -9.10 13.61 -4.34
N ALA A 99 -7.85 13.77 -3.96
CA ALA A 99 -7.30 13.47 -2.65
C ALA A 99 -6.69 14.76 -2.08
N ILE A 100 -6.98 15.07 -0.82
CA ILE A 100 -6.47 16.28 -0.16
C ILE A 100 -5.97 15.88 1.22
N ALA A 101 -4.77 16.32 1.58
CA ALA A 101 -4.23 16.12 2.90
C ALA A 101 -5.14 16.77 3.97
N THR A 102 -5.42 16.03 5.04
CA THR A 102 -6.14 16.57 6.20
C THR A 102 -5.24 16.56 7.43
N TYR A 103 -5.81 16.98 8.57
CA TYR A 103 -5.17 16.83 9.86
C TYR A 103 -5.01 15.33 10.23
N ASN A 104 -4.07 15.01 11.12
CA ASN A 104 -3.84 13.66 11.69
C ASN A 104 -3.38 12.57 10.71
N SER A 105 -2.61 12.90 9.67
CA SER A 105 -2.06 11.89 8.74
C SER A 105 -3.15 11.11 7.97
N GLU A 106 -4.32 11.73 7.78
CA GLU A 106 -5.42 11.22 6.96
C GLU A 106 -5.48 11.97 5.61
N THR A 107 -6.26 11.41 4.68
CA THR A 107 -6.53 12.01 3.38
C THR A 107 -8.04 12.08 3.13
N ALA A 108 -8.57 13.27 2.87
CA ALA A 108 -9.92 13.42 2.37
C ALA A 108 -9.95 13.04 0.89
N LEU A 109 -10.84 12.12 0.53
CA LEU A 109 -11.11 11.71 -0.84
C LEU A 109 -12.45 12.30 -1.26
N THR A 110 -12.50 12.97 -2.40
CA THR A 110 -13.73 13.43 -3.05
C THR A 110 -13.85 12.77 -4.42
N PHE A 111 -15.01 12.20 -4.70
CA PHE A 111 -15.30 11.55 -5.97
C PHE A 111 -16.55 12.17 -6.60
N ASN A 112 -16.33 12.85 -7.71
CA ASN A 112 -17.39 13.47 -8.50
C ASN A 112 -17.71 12.57 -9.68
N THR A 113 -19.00 12.32 -9.88
CA THR A 113 -19.54 11.60 -11.04
C THR A 113 -20.49 12.51 -11.78
N SER A 114 -20.31 12.62 -13.10
CA SER A 114 -21.14 13.45 -13.97
C SER A 114 -21.66 12.61 -15.12
N PHE A 115 -22.98 12.50 -15.25
CA PHE A 115 -23.64 11.75 -16.30
C PHE A 115 -24.20 12.71 -17.34
N SER A 116 -23.99 12.40 -18.61
CA SER A 116 -24.55 13.15 -19.73
C SER A 116 -25.61 12.31 -20.44
N PHE A 117 -26.84 12.80 -20.45
CA PHE A 117 -27.98 12.13 -21.07
C PHE A 117 -28.17 12.57 -22.51
N SER A 118 -28.75 11.69 -23.33
CA SER A 118 -29.08 11.97 -24.72
C SER A 118 -30.03 13.16 -24.85
N ASN A 119 -29.90 13.89 -25.96
CA ASN A 119 -30.88 14.91 -26.35
C ASN A 119 -32.15 14.28 -26.97
N ASN A 120 -32.12 12.99 -27.32
CA ASN A 120 -33.31 12.28 -27.77
C ASN A 120 -34.20 11.95 -26.55
N PRO A 121 -35.47 12.38 -26.50
CA PRO A 121 -36.30 12.28 -25.30
C PRO A 121 -36.65 10.84 -24.91
N PHE A 122 -36.79 9.92 -25.87
CA PHE A 122 -37.04 8.50 -25.58
C PHE A 122 -35.80 7.83 -24.98
N ILE A 123 -34.63 8.09 -25.57
CA ILE A 123 -33.35 7.56 -25.06
C ILE A 123 -33.05 8.16 -23.68
N ARG A 124 -33.28 9.46 -23.49
CA ARG A 124 -33.12 10.13 -22.20
C ARG A 124 -34.00 9.49 -21.12
N LEU A 125 -35.27 9.25 -21.40
CA LEU A 125 -36.17 8.58 -20.45
C LEU A 125 -35.64 7.19 -20.05
N TYR A 126 -35.21 6.39 -21.04
CA TYR A 126 -34.59 5.08 -20.78
C TYR A 126 -33.32 5.19 -19.93
N GLN A 127 -32.42 6.11 -20.25
CA GLN A 127 -31.20 6.36 -19.48
C GLN A 127 -31.51 6.81 -18.05
N TYR A 128 -32.57 7.61 -17.84
CA TYR A 128 -33.01 8.00 -16.50
C TYR A 128 -33.53 6.83 -15.65
N ILE A 129 -34.14 5.82 -16.29
CA ILE A 129 -34.53 4.58 -15.61
C ILE A 129 -33.27 3.81 -15.16
N LEU A 130 -32.26 3.73 -16.03
CA LEU A 130 -30.98 3.06 -15.73
C LEU A 130 -30.08 3.83 -14.76
N TYR A 131 -30.23 5.16 -14.68
CA TYR A 131 -29.33 6.03 -13.93
C TYR A 131 -29.15 5.59 -12.47
N ARG A 132 -30.22 5.14 -11.80
CA ARG A 132 -30.13 4.74 -10.39
C ARG A 132 -29.21 3.54 -10.16
N SER A 133 -29.21 2.55 -11.06
CA SER A 133 -28.30 1.40 -10.92
C SER A 133 -26.87 1.79 -11.25
N GLU A 134 -26.67 2.60 -12.28
CA GLU A 134 -25.34 3.12 -12.67
C GLU A 134 -24.73 4.00 -11.56
N GLN A 135 -25.53 4.85 -10.94
CA GLN A 135 -25.12 5.68 -9.81
C GLN A 135 -24.66 4.84 -8.63
N LYS A 136 -25.42 3.79 -8.26
CA LYS A 136 -25.05 2.87 -7.17
C LYS A 136 -23.74 2.14 -7.43
N LYS A 137 -23.46 1.76 -8.68
CA LYS A 137 -22.18 1.16 -9.07
C LYS A 137 -21.01 2.09 -8.76
N TYR A 138 -21.09 3.36 -9.09
CA TYR A 138 -20.01 4.31 -8.78
C TYR A 138 -19.93 4.70 -7.30
N GLU A 139 -21.05 4.68 -6.58
CA GLU A 139 -21.04 4.78 -5.10
C GLU A 139 -20.27 3.59 -4.48
N GLN A 140 -20.49 2.38 -5.00
CA GLN A 140 -19.76 1.19 -4.56
C GLN A 140 -18.28 1.23 -4.96
N LEU A 141 -17.96 1.71 -6.16
CA LEU A 141 -16.58 1.97 -6.58
C LEU A 141 -15.89 2.91 -5.59
N PHE A 142 -16.50 4.06 -5.29
CA PHE A 142 -15.92 5.03 -4.36
C PHE A 142 -15.71 4.46 -2.96
N LYS A 143 -16.70 3.72 -2.44
CA LYS A 143 -16.58 3.02 -1.16
C LYS A 143 -15.38 2.07 -1.17
N ASN A 144 -15.22 1.28 -2.24
CA ASN A 144 -14.10 0.35 -2.37
C ASN A 144 -12.75 1.06 -2.50
N LEU A 145 -12.69 2.21 -3.18
CA LEU A 145 -11.49 3.04 -3.28
C LEU A 145 -11.10 3.60 -1.91
N SER A 146 -12.06 4.18 -1.16
CA SER A 146 -11.83 4.67 0.20
C SER A 146 -11.32 3.56 1.13
N LEU A 147 -11.93 2.38 1.10
CA LEU A 147 -11.45 1.22 1.86
C LEU A 147 -10.04 0.77 1.43
N SER A 148 -9.72 0.89 0.14
CA SER A 148 -8.40 0.50 -0.37
C SER A 148 -7.32 1.46 0.08
N PHE A 149 -7.56 2.76 -0.01
CA PHE A 149 -6.62 3.77 0.46
C PHE A 149 -6.50 3.82 1.99
N SER A 150 -7.46 3.30 2.74
CA SER A 150 -7.34 3.07 4.19
C SER A 150 -6.60 1.78 4.56
N ASN A 151 -6.26 0.93 3.59
CA ASN A 151 -5.59 -0.34 3.83
C ASN A 151 -4.10 -0.23 3.52
N VAL A 152 -3.28 -0.28 4.57
CA VAL A 152 -1.81 -0.20 4.48
C VAL A 152 -1.24 -1.21 3.48
N LYS A 153 -1.71 -2.46 3.48
CA LYS A 153 -1.23 -3.47 2.54
C LYS A 153 -1.58 -3.16 1.09
N ARG A 154 -2.74 -2.55 0.82
CA ARG A 154 -3.12 -2.14 -0.55
C ARG A 154 -2.34 -0.92 -1.03
N VAL A 155 -1.94 -0.02 -0.13
CA VAL A 155 -1.12 1.14 -0.47
C VAL A 155 0.36 0.76 -0.63
N TYR A 156 0.94 0.09 0.37
CA TYR A 156 2.39 -0.16 0.45
C TYR A 156 2.80 -1.53 -0.09
N GLY A 157 1.85 -2.42 -0.40
CA GLY A 157 2.10 -3.79 -0.88
C GLY A 157 2.44 -4.81 0.21
N PHE A 158 2.79 -4.36 1.41
CA PHE A 158 3.19 -5.19 2.54
C PHE A 158 2.28 -4.98 3.75
N ASP A 159 2.17 -6.01 4.59
CA ASP A 159 1.49 -5.88 5.87
C ASP A 159 2.43 -5.19 6.86
N ILE A 160 2.32 -3.86 6.93
CA ILE A 160 3.14 -2.99 7.77
C ILE A 160 2.31 -2.60 9.01
N GLN A 161 2.83 -2.90 10.19
CA GLN A 161 2.14 -2.69 11.45
C GLN A 161 3.05 -2.14 12.53
N MET A 162 2.45 -1.53 13.55
CA MET A 162 3.14 -1.13 14.76
C MET A 162 3.31 -2.33 15.68
N GLY A 163 4.54 -2.56 16.13
CA GLY A 163 4.90 -3.56 17.12
C GLY A 163 5.68 -2.97 18.29
N LYS A 164 6.26 -3.85 19.10
CA LYS A 164 7.14 -3.51 20.22
C LYS A 164 8.49 -4.19 20.07
N VAL A 165 9.54 -3.51 20.51
CA VAL A 165 10.89 -4.09 20.58
C VAL A 165 10.87 -5.29 21.55
N PRO A 166 11.25 -6.50 21.12
CA PRO A 166 10.97 -7.72 21.89
C PRO A 166 12.02 -8.05 22.96
N ASN A 167 13.23 -7.51 22.89
CA ASN A 167 14.27 -7.74 23.91
C ASN A 167 15.02 -6.44 24.22
N ALA A 168 15.44 -6.30 25.47
CA ALA A 168 16.26 -5.19 25.93
C ALA A 168 17.75 -5.38 25.64
N TYR A 169 18.25 -6.63 25.65
CA TYR A 169 19.68 -6.92 25.62
C TYR A 169 20.08 -7.65 24.34
N TYR A 170 21.10 -7.12 23.66
CA TYR A 170 21.72 -7.73 22.50
C TYR A 170 23.23 -7.66 22.64
N VAL A 171 23.91 -8.70 22.13
CA VAL A 171 25.34 -8.62 21.84
C VAL A 171 25.50 -8.42 20.35
N SER A 172 26.40 -7.52 19.96
CA SER A 172 26.64 -7.16 18.56
C SER A 172 28.11 -7.26 18.18
N VAL A 173 28.35 -7.51 16.90
CA VAL A 173 29.67 -7.43 16.25
C VAL A 173 29.56 -6.56 15.00
N LYS A 174 30.67 -5.89 14.68
CA LYS A 174 30.82 -5.07 13.48
C LYS A 174 31.93 -5.66 12.61
N THR A 175 31.65 -5.81 11.32
CA THR A 175 32.60 -6.34 10.34
C THR A 175 32.63 -5.41 9.14
N TYR A 176 33.82 -4.97 8.75
CA TYR A 176 34.02 -4.19 7.53
C TYR A 176 34.34 -5.13 6.37
N LEU A 177 33.68 -4.93 5.24
CA LEU A 177 33.83 -5.71 4.01
C LEU A 177 33.99 -4.75 2.83
N ASP A 178 34.73 -5.19 1.81
CA ASP A 178 34.89 -4.45 0.55
C ASP A 178 33.78 -4.73 -0.46
N HIS A 179 32.91 -5.68 -0.15
CA HIS A 179 31.74 -6.08 -0.94
C HIS A 179 30.49 -6.17 -0.06
N TYR A 180 29.32 -6.27 -0.69
CA TYR A 180 28.09 -6.51 0.06
C TYR A 180 28.14 -7.93 0.66
N PRO A 181 27.84 -8.11 1.95
CA PRO A 181 28.02 -9.38 2.64
C PRO A 181 27.23 -10.52 2.01
N THR A 182 27.91 -11.65 1.85
CA THR A 182 27.29 -12.93 1.47
C THR A 182 26.44 -13.50 2.60
N THR A 183 25.57 -14.46 2.28
CA THR A 183 24.79 -15.16 3.32
C THR A 183 25.73 -15.83 4.31
N GLU A 184 26.78 -16.48 3.83
CA GLU A 184 27.78 -17.18 4.63
C GLU A 184 28.48 -16.24 5.62
N GLU A 185 28.87 -15.03 5.21
CA GLU A 185 29.52 -14.05 6.09
C GLU A 185 28.58 -13.50 7.17
N VAL A 186 27.30 -13.26 6.82
CA VAL A 186 26.28 -12.86 7.80
C VAL A 186 26.12 -13.96 8.85
N TYR A 187 25.96 -15.22 8.43
CA TYR A 187 25.79 -16.33 9.37
C TYR A 187 27.05 -16.69 10.14
N ALA A 188 28.26 -16.47 9.58
CA ALA A 188 29.50 -16.59 10.32
C ALA A 188 29.53 -15.59 11.48
N SER A 189 29.19 -14.32 11.23
CA SER A 189 29.10 -13.29 12.26
C SER A 189 28.02 -13.61 13.32
N ILE A 190 26.88 -14.17 12.91
CA ILE A 190 25.84 -14.65 13.84
C ILE A 190 26.37 -15.78 14.72
N GLY A 191 27.11 -16.72 14.15
CA GLY A 191 27.74 -17.83 14.86
C GLY A 191 28.74 -17.36 15.90
N GLU A 192 29.59 -16.38 15.55
CA GLU A 192 30.54 -15.78 16.50
C GLU A 192 29.83 -15.16 17.71
N VAL A 193 28.79 -14.35 17.48
CA VAL A 193 28.03 -13.69 18.55
C VAL A 193 27.31 -14.73 19.41
N THR A 194 26.70 -15.74 18.78
CA THR A 194 25.99 -16.83 19.47
C THR A 194 26.93 -17.61 20.39
N ASN A 195 28.10 -18.01 19.88
CA ASN A 195 29.11 -18.72 20.66
C ASN A 195 29.62 -17.88 21.83
N PHE A 196 29.81 -16.57 21.61
CA PHE A 196 30.20 -15.66 22.69
C PHE A 196 29.14 -15.59 23.80
N ILE A 197 27.85 -15.39 23.45
CA ILE A 197 26.74 -15.39 24.43
C ILE A 197 26.72 -16.68 25.25
N GLN A 198 26.86 -17.83 24.58
CA GLN A 198 26.87 -19.14 25.24
C GLN A 198 28.09 -19.31 26.15
N SER A 199 29.27 -18.84 25.73
CA SER A 199 30.49 -18.90 26.56
C SER A 199 30.38 -18.09 27.86
N GLN A 200 29.50 -17.08 27.89
CA GLN A 200 29.18 -16.26 29.07
C GLN A 200 28.06 -16.87 29.93
N ASN A 201 27.73 -18.14 29.72
CA ASN A 201 26.62 -18.85 30.38
C ASN A 201 25.29 -18.11 30.29
N SER A 202 25.03 -17.44 29.15
CA SER A 202 23.79 -16.72 28.85
C SER A 202 23.03 -17.44 27.73
N LYS A 203 21.73 -17.18 27.62
CA LYS A 203 20.86 -17.80 26.62
C LYS A 203 20.65 -16.88 25.44
N VAL A 204 20.75 -17.44 24.24
CA VAL A 204 20.32 -16.77 23.00
C VAL A 204 18.80 -16.68 23.00
N MET A 205 18.29 -15.49 22.74
CA MET A 205 16.87 -15.18 22.68
C MET A 205 16.51 -14.69 21.28
N ASN A 206 15.34 -15.13 20.78
CA ASN A 206 14.79 -14.72 19.49
C ASN A 206 15.74 -14.90 18.30
N GLU A 207 15.28 -14.50 17.12
CA GLU A 207 16.02 -14.62 15.88
C GLU A 207 17.07 -13.50 15.74
N PRO A 208 18.22 -13.81 15.11
CA PRO A 208 19.28 -12.84 14.91
C PRO A 208 18.83 -11.69 14.01
N ILE A 209 19.43 -10.52 14.24
CA ILE A 209 19.18 -9.31 13.45
C ILE A 209 20.47 -8.82 12.80
N PHE A 210 20.33 -8.15 11.67
CA PHE A 210 21.47 -7.49 11.03
C PHE A 210 21.07 -6.23 10.28
N ASN A 211 22.06 -5.39 10.03
CA ASN A 211 21.98 -4.25 9.13
C ASN A 211 23.29 -4.16 8.34
N VAL A 212 23.20 -3.70 7.09
CA VAL A 212 24.36 -3.39 6.26
C VAL A 212 24.32 -1.92 5.92
N PHE A 213 25.38 -1.20 6.27
CA PHE A 213 25.55 0.21 5.94
C PHE A 213 26.65 0.34 4.88
N LYS A 214 26.34 0.97 3.74
CA LYS A 214 27.34 1.28 2.70
C LYS A 214 27.96 2.63 3.04
N GLU A 215 29.22 2.62 3.48
CA GLU A 215 29.95 3.84 3.87
C GLU A 215 30.53 4.56 2.66
N ALA A 216 31.03 3.82 1.67
CA ALA A 216 31.63 4.33 0.46
C ALA A 216 31.48 3.32 -0.70
N GLU A 217 32.03 3.67 -1.87
CA GLU A 217 32.26 2.71 -2.94
C GLU A 217 33.16 1.58 -2.40
N ASN A 218 32.71 0.33 -2.53
CA ASN A 218 33.39 -0.86 -2.02
C ASN A 218 33.76 -0.80 -0.53
N LYS A 219 32.91 -0.18 0.31
CA LYS A 219 33.07 -0.22 1.77
C LYS A 219 31.73 -0.41 2.46
N TYR A 220 31.56 -1.58 3.05
CA TYR A 220 30.34 -2.02 3.70
C TYR A 220 30.63 -2.34 5.17
N LEU A 221 29.75 -1.86 6.04
CA LEU A 221 29.73 -2.18 7.45
C LEU A 221 28.58 -3.15 7.71
N LEU A 222 28.91 -4.42 7.92
CA LEU A 222 27.98 -5.42 8.43
C LEU A 222 27.89 -5.29 9.95
N MET A 223 26.67 -5.12 10.45
CA MET A 223 26.38 -5.12 11.87
C MET A 223 25.43 -6.27 12.17
N VAL A 224 25.86 -7.23 12.98
CA VAL A 224 25.05 -8.37 13.41
C VAL A 224 24.83 -8.28 14.90
N ALA A 225 23.62 -8.61 15.35
CA ALA A 225 23.33 -8.74 16.76
C ALA A 225 22.42 -9.94 17.05
N VAL A 226 22.62 -10.53 18.23
CA VAL A 226 21.82 -11.65 18.75
C VAL A 226 21.35 -11.27 20.14
N ALA A 227 20.07 -11.49 20.44
CA ALA A 227 19.54 -11.10 21.74
C ALA A 227 19.99 -12.09 22.83
N SER A 228 20.22 -11.57 24.04
CA SER A 228 20.57 -12.35 25.22
C SER A 228 19.48 -12.22 26.28
N ASP A 229 19.42 -13.19 27.20
CA ASP A 229 18.48 -13.16 28.33
C ASP A 229 18.87 -12.15 29.42
N ARG A 230 20.12 -11.69 29.42
CA ARG A 230 20.65 -10.69 30.35
C ARG A 230 21.71 -9.82 29.69
N GLU A 231 22.06 -8.73 30.36
CA GLU A 231 23.22 -7.92 29.99
C GLU A 231 24.52 -8.74 30.13
N ILE A 232 25.39 -8.65 29.12
CA ILE A 232 26.70 -9.29 29.09
C ILE A 232 27.74 -8.18 28.95
N PRO A 233 28.79 -8.11 29.79
CA PRO A 233 29.81 -7.10 29.64
C PRO A 233 30.47 -7.12 28.25
N THR A 234 30.75 -5.93 27.71
CA THR A 234 31.49 -5.79 26.45
C THR A 234 32.87 -6.41 26.60
N GLN A 235 33.27 -7.25 25.63
CA GLN A 235 34.58 -7.91 25.62
C GLN A 235 35.15 -7.97 24.20
N GLY A 236 36.27 -7.30 23.99
CA GLY A 236 36.94 -7.23 22.69
C GLY A 236 36.02 -6.68 21.60
N LYS A 237 35.79 -7.45 20.54
CA LYS A 237 34.91 -7.08 19.41
C LYS A 237 33.41 -7.20 19.70
N PHE A 238 33.03 -7.88 20.79
CA PHE A 238 31.62 -8.10 21.14
C PHE A 238 31.11 -6.96 22.01
N LEU A 239 30.14 -6.23 21.49
CA LEU A 239 29.60 -5.03 22.14
C LEU A 239 28.20 -5.32 22.70
N GLN A 240 28.01 -5.02 23.99
CA GLN A 240 26.69 -4.99 24.61
C GLN A 240 25.87 -3.83 24.03
N LYS A 241 24.61 -4.10 23.70
CA LYS A 241 23.64 -3.14 23.20
C LYS A 241 22.35 -3.24 24.01
N ASN A 242 22.01 -2.13 24.66
CA ASN A 242 20.74 -1.98 25.34
C ASN A 242 19.78 -1.29 24.35
N MET A 243 18.76 -2.04 23.94
CA MET A 243 17.75 -1.55 23.00
C MET A 243 16.80 -0.61 23.72
N MET A 244 16.47 0.50 23.08
CA MET A 244 15.39 1.37 23.55
C MET A 244 14.07 0.62 23.38
N LEU A 245 13.51 0.14 24.49
CA LEU A 245 12.19 -0.48 24.49
C LEU A 245 11.16 0.56 24.06
N GLY A 246 10.30 0.18 23.12
CA GLY A 246 9.39 1.15 22.53
C GLY A 246 8.69 0.63 21.29
N ASN A 247 8.20 1.57 20.50
CA ASN A 247 7.49 1.31 19.27
C ASN A 247 8.46 0.96 18.14
N ILE A 248 8.02 0.05 17.28
CA ILE A 248 8.76 -0.34 16.09
C ILE A 248 7.77 -0.59 14.97
N VAL A 249 8.04 -0.07 13.77
CA VAL A 249 7.31 -0.46 12.57
C VAL A 249 7.87 -1.80 12.10
N VAL A 250 6.99 -2.77 11.85
CA VAL A 250 7.35 -4.13 11.44
C VAL A 250 6.61 -4.50 10.18
N ALA A 251 7.33 -5.06 9.21
CA ALA A 251 6.75 -5.65 8.01
C ALA A 251 7.36 -7.02 7.74
N GLY A 252 6.52 -8.03 7.54
CA GLY A 252 6.95 -9.37 7.16
C GLY A 252 7.05 -9.53 5.65
N VAL A 253 8.09 -10.20 5.18
CA VAL A 253 8.27 -10.52 3.77
C VAL A 253 8.73 -11.97 3.59
N LYS A 254 8.18 -12.62 2.57
CA LYS A 254 8.62 -13.93 2.10
C LYS A 254 9.29 -13.77 0.73
N GLY A 255 10.50 -14.28 0.58
CA GLY A 255 11.27 -14.23 -0.66
C GLY A 255 12.73 -13.81 -0.46
N GLY A 256 13.48 -13.80 -1.58
CA GLY A 256 14.89 -13.43 -1.61
C GLY A 256 15.13 -11.93 -1.52
N TYR A 257 16.34 -11.51 -1.87
CA TYR A 257 16.82 -10.13 -1.71
C TYR A 257 15.93 -9.08 -2.38
N ASP A 258 15.38 -9.34 -3.56
CA ASP A 258 14.52 -8.38 -4.27
C ASP A 258 13.23 -8.09 -3.49
N ALA A 259 12.56 -9.12 -3.00
CA ALA A 259 11.36 -8.97 -2.17
C ALA A 259 11.68 -8.23 -0.86
N ILE A 260 12.82 -8.56 -0.23
CA ILE A 260 13.30 -7.91 0.99
C ILE A 260 13.57 -6.42 0.74
N ASN A 261 14.22 -6.08 -0.36
CA ASN A 261 14.52 -4.69 -0.71
C ASN A 261 13.25 -3.88 -1.00
N GLN A 262 12.29 -4.46 -1.72
CA GLN A 262 10.97 -3.84 -1.92
C GLN A 262 10.24 -3.60 -0.59
N CYS A 263 10.31 -4.56 0.34
CA CYS A 263 9.72 -4.41 1.67
C CYS A 263 10.40 -3.29 2.47
N LYS A 264 11.74 -3.19 2.39
CA LYS A 264 12.50 -2.10 3.04
C LYS A 264 12.10 -0.74 2.52
N GLU A 265 11.98 -0.59 1.20
CA GLU A 265 11.53 0.64 0.56
C GLU A 265 10.10 0.98 0.98
N ALA A 266 9.18 0.01 0.99
CA ALA A 266 7.80 0.20 1.43
C ALA A 266 7.71 0.66 2.89
N VAL A 267 8.53 0.10 3.79
CA VAL A 267 8.61 0.52 5.20
C VAL A 267 9.17 1.94 5.32
N GLN A 268 10.18 2.31 4.51
CA GLN A 268 10.70 3.68 4.48
C GLN A 268 9.64 4.68 4.04
N PHE A 269 8.88 4.37 2.97
CA PHE A 269 7.75 5.20 2.56
C PHE A 269 6.71 5.31 3.66
N TYR A 270 6.34 4.20 4.31
CA TYR A 270 5.39 4.24 5.43
C TYR A 270 5.85 5.16 6.55
N VAL A 271 7.10 4.99 7.01
CA VAL A 271 7.69 5.82 8.07
C VAL A 271 7.69 7.29 7.68
N SER A 272 8.08 7.61 6.44
CA SER A 272 8.13 8.97 5.91
C SER A 272 6.74 9.60 5.81
N ASP A 273 5.80 8.92 5.18
CA ASP A 273 4.44 9.41 4.94
C ASP A 273 3.69 9.67 6.25
N PHE A 274 3.85 8.77 7.22
CA PHE A 274 3.27 8.93 8.56
C PHE A 274 4.12 9.83 9.48
N ARG A 275 5.17 10.47 8.95
CA ARG A 275 6.08 11.41 9.65
C ARG A 275 6.64 10.84 10.95
N LYS A 276 6.94 9.54 10.95
CA LYS A 276 7.54 8.87 12.09
C LYS A 276 9.02 9.21 12.18
N VAL A 277 9.48 9.54 13.37
CA VAL A 277 10.89 9.87 13.63
C VAL A 277 11.59 8.64 14.19
N SER A 278 12.81 8.35 13.72
CA SER A 278 13.55 7.17 14.15
C SER A 278 14.57 7.48 15.25
N PRO A 279 14.57 6.76 16.38
CA PRO A 279 15.64 6.84 17.38
C PRO A 279 16.89 6.03 17.00
N ALA A 280 16.78 5.09 16.06
CA ALA A 280 17.80 4.07 15.83
C ALA A 280 17.75 3.51 14.41
N ILE A 281 18.83 2.85 14.00
CA ILE A 281 18.95 2.27 12.65
C ILE A 281 17.94 1.12 12.47
N ALA A 282 17.32 1.05 11.28
CA ALA A 282 16.45 -0.05 10.89
C ALA A 282 17.23 -1.33 10.61
N PHE A 283 16.64 -2.49 10.88
CA PHE A 283 17.31 -3.78 10.76
C PHE A 283 16.40 -4.87 10.20
N GLU A 284 17.03 -5.91 9.65
CA GLU A 284 16.39 -7.12 9.21
C GLU A 284 16.48 -8.17 10.32
N ARG A 285 15.39 -8.90 10.57
CA ARG A 285 15.38 -10.08 11.44
C ARG A 285 15.22 -11.33 10.61
N LEU A 286 16.13 -12.27 10.79
CA LEU A 286 16.22 -13.49 10.00
C LEU A 286 15.38 -14.61 10.62
N ILE A 287 14.10 -14.70 10.22
CA ILE A 287 13.20 -15.74 10.73
C ILE A 287 13.59 -17.12 10.18
N THR A 288 13.93 -17.20 8.90
CA THR A 288 14.44 -18.44 8.28
C THR A 288 15.96 -18.49 8.34
N ASN A 289 16.52 -19.64 8.72
CA ASN A 289 17.95 -19.92 8.55
C ASN A 289 18.27 -20.21 7.07
N ARG A 290 18.84 -19.22 6.38
CA ARG A 290 19.18 -19.27 4.95
C ARG A 290 20.35 -20.20 4.63
N LEU A 291 21.11 -20.67 5.63
CA LEU A 291 22.09 -21.74 5.41
C LEU A 291 21.42 -23.11 5.29
N GLN A 292 20.27 -23.31 5.93
CA GLN A 292 19.52 -24.57 5.90
C GLN A 292 18.48 -24.59 4.79
N GLU A 293 17.76 -23.48 4.61
CA GLU A 293 16.83 -23.30 3.49
C GLU A 293 17.53 -22.53 2.38
N LYS A 294 18.02 -23.24 1.36
CA LYS A 294 18.73 -22.63 0.22
C LYS A 294 17.78 -22.00 -0.79
N ASP A 295 16.50 -22.38 -0.80
CA ASP A 295 15.50 -21.78 -1.69
C ASP A 295 15.06 -20.40 -1.16
N SER A 296 15.56 -19.35 -1.81
CA SER A 296 15.28 -17.97 -1.41
C SER A 296 13.81 -17.59 -1.48
N SER A 297 12.98 -18.27 -2.28
CA SER A 297 11.53 -18.00 -2.34
C SER A 297 10.81 -18.36 -1.03
N LYS A 298 11.45 -19.16 -0.17
CA LYS A 298 10.91 -19.59 1.12
C LYS A 298 11.43 -18.80 2.31
N TRP A 299 12.43 -17.93 2.11
CA TRP A 299 12.98 -17.13 3.20
C TRP A 299 11.93 -16.20 3.79
N ILE A 300 11.81 -16.22 5.12
CA ILE A 300 10.99 -15.29 5.87
C ILE A 300 11.92 -14.31 6.59
N THR A 301 11.67 -13.02 6.40
CA THR A 301 12.41 -11.93 7.02
C THR A 301 11.40 -10.90 7.53
N THR A 302 11.69 -10.26 8.66
CA THR A 302 10.96 -9.04 9.04
C THR A 302 11.85 -7.82 8.92
N ILE A 303 11.30 -6.75 8.36
CA ILE A 303 11.91 -5.43 8.34
C ILE A 303 11.42 -4.69 9.58
N ASN A 304 12.35 -4.17 10.37
CA ASN A 304 12.08 -3.58 11.67
C ASN A 304 12.66 -2.18 11.70
N TYR A 305 11.81 -1.18 11.92
CA TYR A 305 12.17 0.22 11.87
C TYR A 305 11.76 0.90 13.18
N PRO A 306 12.70 1.11 14.13
CA PRO A 306 12.38 1.77 15.39
C PRO A 306 11.83 3.17 15.16
N VAL A 307 10.81 3.57 15.92
CA VAL A 307 10.19 4.89 15.80
C VAL A 307 9.82 5.46 17.17
N PHE A 308 9.92 6.78 17.31
CA PHE A 308 9.20 7.54 18.32
C PHE A 308 7.69 7.49 17.98
N GLN A 309 6.83 7.62 19.00
CA GLN A 309 5.37 7.45 18.89
C GLN A 309 4.75 8.13 17.65
#